data_AF-U7L5T4-F1
#
_entry.id   AF-U7L5T4-F1
#
_cell.length_a   1.000
_cell.length_b   1.000
_cell.length_c   1.000
_cell.angle_alpha   90.00
_cell.angle_beta   90.00
_cell.angle_gamma   90.00
#
_symmetry.space_group_name_H-M   'P 1'
#
loop_
_entity.id
_entity.type
_entity.pdbx_description
1 polymer ?
#
loop_
_entity_poly.entity_id
_entity_poly.type
_entity_poly.pdbx_seq_one_letter_code
_entity_poly.pdbx_strand_id
1 'polypeptide(L)'
;MSSDQTQKSGDNLGDKVEGMFLAVVAFVLMLSVLGLVLCIVRFDDYVDAFVVIHRSSFDGIEDARVRRWIMGVLLLIRSLAALSWVTSFFHLKKTLAKATRKRFLLMGVYSIASACGFGYLALRAELASLEAIRVTQASICGFLTAYLCFQSLKSWQASTRSTTPR
;
A
#
# COMPACT_ATOMS: atom_id res chain seq x y z
N MET A 1 -35.66 -24.09 -4.44
CA MET A 1 -35.49 -22.78 -3.75
C MET A 1 -34.21 -22.68 -2.89
N SER A 2 -33.19 -23.55 -3.05
CA SER A 2 -31.99 -23.55 -2.19
C SER A 2 -30.74 -22.89 -2.81
N SER A 3 -30.77 -22.52 -4.09
CA SER A 3 -29.61 -22.00 -4.84
C SER A 3 -29.43 -20.49 -4.68
N ASP A 4 -30.53 -19.74 -4.51
CA ASP A 4 -30.50 -18.27 -4.40
C ASP A 4 -29.94 -17.76 -3.07
N GLN A 5 -30.11 -18.50 -1.97
CA GLN A 5 -29.63 -18.06 -0.65
C GLN A 5 -28.11 -18.18 -0.51
N THR A 6 -27.49 -19.19 -1.12
CA THR A 6 -26.03 -19.39 -1.06
C THR A 6 -25.29 -18.34 -1.89
N GLN A 7 -25.87 -17.95 -3.03
CA GLN A 7 -25.30 -16.93 -3.92
C GLN A 7 -25.42 -15.52 -3.33
N LYS A 8 -26.57 -15.19 -2.73
CA LYS A 8 -26.82 -13.88 -2.07
C LYS A 8 -25.97 -13.66 -0.81
N SER A 9 -25.59 -14.73 -0.12
CA SER A 9 -24.69 -14.67 1.05
C SER A 9 -23.21 -14.54 0.64
N GLY A 10 -22.81 -15.16 -0.47
CA GLY A 10 -21.47 -15.04 -1.06
C GLY A 10 -21.16 -13.64 -1.58
N ASP A 11 -22.11 -13.01 -2.28
CA ASP A 11 -21.94 -11.65 -2.82
C ASP A 11 -21.84 -10.61 -1.70
N ASN A 12 -22.64 -10.75 -0.63
CA ASN A 12 -22.61 -9.84 0.53
C ASN A 12 -21.28 -9.87 1.30
N LEU A 13 -20.62 -11.03 1.37
CA LEU A 13 -19.32 -11.14 2.04
C LEU A 13 -18.20 -10.54 1.18
N GLY A 14 -18.24 -10.76 -0.14
CA GLY A 14 -17.30 -10.19 -1.09
C GLY A 14 -17.31 -8.66 -1.06
N ASP A 15 -18.51 -8.06 -1.07
CA ASP A 15 -18.67 -6.60 -1.06
C ASP A 15 -18.21 -5.97 0.27
N LYS A 16 -18.46 -6.64 1.41
CA LYS A 16 -17.93 -6.18 2.71
C LYS A 16 -16.41 -6.23 2.79
N VAL A 17 -15.80 -7.32 2.30
CA VAL A 17 -14.34 -7.47 2.26
C VAL A 17 -13.72 -6.44 1.31
N GLU A 18 -14.34 -6.19 0.16
CA GLU A 18 -13.91 -5.16 -0.79
C GLU A 18 -13.97 -3.76 -0.17
N GLY A 19 -15.07 -3.41 0.50
CA GLY A 19 -15.23 -2.13 1.17
C GLY A 19 -14.16 -1.89 2.24
N MET A 20 -13.91 -2.90 3.08
CA MET A 20 -12.85 -2.85 4.09
C MET A 20 -11.46 -2.73 3.46
N PHE A 21 -11.17 -3.51 2.41
CA PHE A 21 -9.92 -3.45 1.66
C PHE A 21 -9.66 -2.03 1.12
N LEU A 22 -10.64 -1.44 0.44
CA LEU A 22 -10.52 -0.08 -0.11
C LEU A 22 -10.32 0.97 0.98
N ALA A 23 -11.00 0.84 2.13
CA ALA A 23 -10.82 1.74 3.26
C ALA A 23 -9.39 1.67 3.83
N VAL A 24 -8.84 0.45 3.98
CA VAL A 24 -7.47 0.25 4.44
C VAL A 24 -6.46 0.85 3.45
N VAL A 25 -6.65 0.63 2.15
CA VAL A 25 -5.76 1.21 1.13
C VAL A 25 -5.84 2.74 1.15
N ALA A 26 -7.03 3.32 1.30
CA ALA A 26 -7.19 4.77 1.42
C ALA A 26 -6.46 5.32 2.66
N PHE A 27 -6.56 4.64 3.80
CA PHE A 27 -5.83 5.01 5.02
C PHE A 27 -4.31 4.96 4.83
N VAL A 28 -3.81 3.90 4.18
CA VAL A 28 -2.39 3.77 3.84
C VAL A 28 -1.92 4.89 2.91
N LEU A 29 -2.75 5.31 1.95
CA LEU A 29 -2.45 6.47 1.10
C LEU A 29 -2.42 7.78 1.89
N MET A 30 -3.33 7.99 2.84
CA MET A 30 -3.31 9.15 3.73
C MET A 30 -2.02 9.22 4.54
N LEU A 31 -1.53 8.08 5.05
CA LEU A 31 -0.22 8.01 5.73
C LEU A 31 0.94 8.39 4.79
N SER A 32 0.88 8.03 3.51
CA SER A 32 1.89 8.45 2.53
C SER A 32 1.87 9.94 2.27
N VAL A 33 0.67 10.55 2.22
CA VAL A 33 0.53 12.02 2.10
C VAL A 33 1.10 12.70 3.34
N LEU A 34 0.80 12.18 4.54
CA LEU A 34 1.38 12.69 5.78
C LEU A 34 2.91 12.62 5.76
N GLY A 35 3.49 11.51 5.31
CA GLY A 35 4.94 11.38 5.14
C GLY A 35 5.52 12.41 4.18
N LEU A 36 4.85 12.68 3.05
CA LEU A 36 5.27 13.72 2.12
C LEU A 36 5.22 15.12 2.75
N VAL A 37 4.16 15.43 3.48
CA VAL A 37 4.04 16.71 4.21
C VAL A 37 5.16 16.85 5.23
N LEU A 38 5.51 15.78 5.95
CA LEU A 38 6.64 15.81 6.89
C LEU A 38 7.97 16.10 6.18
N CYS A 39 8.21 15.53 5.00
CA CYS A 39 9.39 15.86 4.18
C CYS A 39 9.41 17.35 3.77
N ILE A 40 8.26 17.95 3.50
CA ILE A 40 8.16 19.37 3.11
C ILE A 40 8.37 20.28 4.32
N VAL A 41 7.70 19.99 5.44
CA VAL A 41 7.77 20.81 6.66
C VAL A 41 9.16 20.72 7.30
N ARG A 42 9.78 19.54 7.31
CA ARG A 42 11.12 19.29 7.84
C ARG A 42 12.14 19.12 6.71
N PHE A 43 12.05 19.96 5.69
CA PHE A 43 12.86 19.80 4.48
C PHE A 43 14.36 19.85 4.77
N ASP A 44 14.83 20.79 5.60
CA ASP A 44 16.26 20.87 5.94
C ASP A 44 16.75 19.58 6.64
N ASP A 45 16.03 19.11 7.66
CA ASP A 45 16.36 17.84 8.34
C ASP A 45 16.34 16.64 7.38
N TYR A 46 15.39 16.64 6.44
CA TYR A 46 15.27 15.60 5.41
C TYR A 46 16.48 15.61 4.45
N VAL A 47 16.89 16.80 3.98
CA VAL A 47 18.06 16.97 3.11
C VAL A 47 19.32 16.49 3.81
N ASP A 48 19.54 16.93 5.05
CA ASP A 48 20.74 16.58 5.80
C ASP A 48 20.82 15.07 6.04
N ALA A 49 19.71 14.45 6.47
CA ALA A 49 19.68 13.00 6.68
C ALA A 49 19.88 12.22 5.37
N PHE A 50 19.30 12.67 4.26
CA PHE A 50 19.46 12.02 2.96
C PHE A 50 20.92 12.08 2.48
N VAL A 51 21.57 13.25 2.58
CA VAL A 51 22.97 13.44 2.19
C VAL A 51 23.90 12.58 3.04
N VAL A 52 23.64 12.46 4.35
CA VAL A 52 24.44 11.59 5.23
C VAL A 52 24.34 10.13 4.81
N ILE A 53 23.12 9.63 4.50
CA ILE A 53 22.90 8.25 4.08
C ILE A 53 23.51 7.98 2.69
N HIS A 54 23.47 8.95 1.79
CA HIS A 54 23.95 8.82 0.40
C HIS A 54 25.23 9.61 0.15
N ARG A 55 26.14 9.65 1.12
CA ARG A 55 27.34 10.51 1.07
C ARG A 55 28.15 10.35 -0.23
N SER A 56 28.27 9.14 -0.75
CA SER A 56 28.98 8.86 -2.01
C SER A 56 28.35 9.52 -3.24
N SER A 57 27.04 9.77 -3.24
CA SER A 57 26.33 10.46 -4.33
C SER A 57 26.48 11.98 -4.30
N PHE A 58 26.95 12.53 -3.18
CA PHE A 58 27.15 13.98 -2.97
C PHE A 58 28.61 14.36 -2.82
N ASP A 59 29.53 13.41 -3.04
CA ASP A 59 30.96 13.66 -2.94
C ASP A 59 31.39 14.68 -4.01
N GLY A 60 32.09 15.73 -3.58
CA GLY A 60 32.46 16.87 -4.45
C GLY A 60 31.38 17.95 -4.63
N ILE A 61 30.19 17.82 -4.04
CA ILE A 61 29.16 18.89 -4.04
C ILE A 61 29.19 19.65 -2.71
N GLU A 62 30.05 20.66 -2.63
CA GLU A 62 30.20 21.47 -1.40
C GLU A 62 29.07 22.50 -1.23
N ASP A 63 28.49 22.99 -2.34
CA ASP A 63 27.44 24.02 -2.30
C ASP A 63 26.12 23.45 -1.73
N ALA A 64 25.72 23.99 -0.57
CA ALA A 64 24.47 23.65 0.10
C ALA A 64 23.22 24.01 -0.75
N ARG A 65 23.30 25.06 -1.58
CA ARG A 65 22.20 25.48 -2.45
C ARG A 65 21.93 24.44 -3.55
N VAL A 66 22.99 23.90 -4.15
CA VAL A 66 22.90 22.85 -5.17
C VAL A 66 22.31 21.58 -4.57
N ARG A 67 22.79 21.16 -3.38
CA ARG A 67 22.24 20.00 -2.65
C ARG A 67 20.74 20.13 -2.37
N ARG A 68 20.31 21.29 -1.86
CA ARG A 68 18.88 21.59 -1.63
C ARG A 68 18.06 21.55 -2.91
N TRP A 69 18.60 22.05 -4.02
CA TRP A 69 17.91 22.03 -5.31
C TRP A 69 17.72 20.60 -5.82
N ILE A 70 18.76 19.76 -5.75
CA ILE A 70 18.69 18.33 -6.09
C ILE A 70 17.62 17.62 -5.24
N MET A 71 17.60 17.87 -3.93
CA MET A 71 16.59 17.28 -3.04
C MET A 71 15.18 17.78 -3.34
N GLY A 72 15.02 19.06 -3.69
CA GLY A 72 13.74 19.61 -4.13
C GLY A 72 13.20 18.89 -5.37
N VAL A 73 14.07 18.62 -6.35
CA VAL A 73 13.71 17.84 -7.54
C VAL A 73 13.36 16.39 -7.20
N LEU A 74 14.15 15.73 -6.33
CA LEU A 74 13.85 14.37 -5.87
C LEU A 74 12.51 14.29 -5.15
N LEU A 75 12.20 15.28 -4.31
CA LEU A 75 10.90 15.36 -3.62
C LEU A 75 9.75 15.59 -4.61
N LEU A 76 9.96 16.36 -5.67
CA LEU A 76 9.00 16.54 -6.75
C LEU A 76 8.74 15.22 -7.50
N ILE A 77 9.79 14.49 -7.87
CA ILE A 77 9.68 13.16 -8.49
C ILE A 77 8.91 12.20 -7.57
N ARG A 78 9.22 12.21 -6.27
CA ARG A 78 8.53 11.40 -5.26
C ARG A 78 7.05 11.78 -5.13
N SER A 79 6.72 13.06 -5.27
CA SER A 79 5.34 13.56 -5.27
C SER A 79 4.57 13.09 -6.51
N LEU A 80 5.19 13.10 -7.69
CA LEU A 80 4.61 12.55 -8.92
C LEU A 80 4.38 11.04 -8.82
N ALA A 81 5.33 10.32 -8.22
CA ALA A 81 5.14 8.90 -7.91
C ALA A 81 3.99 8.69 -6.92
N ALA A 82 3.84 9.53 -5.89
CA ALA A 82 2.71 9.43 -4.96
C ALA A 82 1.36 9.67 -5.68
N LEU A 83 1.30 10.62 -6.61
CA LEU A 83 0.11 10.86 -7.44
C LEU A 83 -0.27 9.64 -8.29
N SER A 84 0.71 8.90 -8.81
CA SER A 84 0.44 7.67 -9.58
C SER A 84 -0.16 6.56 -8.71
N TRP A 85 0.13 6.53 -7.42
CA TRP A 85 -0.47 5.58 -6.48
C TRP A 85 -1.94 5.93 -6.20
N VAL A 86 -2.26 7.22 -6.12
CA VAL A 86 -3.65 7.70 -5.98
C VAL A 86 -4.47 7.36 -7.23
N THR A 87 -3.93 7.60 -8.43
CA THR A 87 -4.63 7.22 -9.67
C THR A 87 -4.78 5.70 -9.80
N SER A 88 -3.77 4.93 -9.38
CA SER A 88 -3.83 3.47 -9.29
C SER A 88 -4.96 3.00 -8.37
N PHE A 89 -5.21 3.67 -7.23
CA PHE A 89 -6.33 3.36 -6.34
C PHE A 89 -7.70 3.55 -7.00
N PHE A 90 -7.90 4.66 -7.73
CA PHE A 90 -9.15 4.86 -8.47
C PHE A 90 -9.35 3.80 -9.56
N HIS A 91 -8.27 3.42 -10.25
CA HIS A 91 -8.30 2.35 -11.23
C HIS A 91 -8.62 0.99 -10.59
N LEU A 92 -8.04 0.71 -9.41
CA LEU A 92 -8.28 -0.50 -8.62
C LEU A 92 -9.75 -0.59 -8.21
N LYS A 93 -10.32 0.49 -7.66
CA LYS A 93 -11.75 0.58 -7.31
C LYS A 93 -12.64 0.28 -8.52
N LYS A 94 -12.36 0.89 -9.69
CA LYS A 94 -13.10 0.65 -10.93
C LYS A 94 -12.97 -0.79 -11.42
N THR A 95 -11.80 -1.40 -11.24
CA THR A 95 -11.52 -2.78 -11.67
C THR A 95 -12.21 -3.79 -10.77
N LEU A 96 -12.18 -3.60 -9.45
CA LEU A 96 -12.86 -4.46 -8.47
C LEU A 96 -14.37 -4.47 -8.69
N ALA A 97 -14.97 -3.29 -8.93
CA ALA A 97 -16.39 -3.18 -9.28
C ALA A 97 -16.78 -4.06 -10.47
N LYS A 98 -15.90 -4.21 -11.47
CA LYS A 98 -16.14 -5.00 -12.70
C LYS A 98 -15.78 -6.49 -12.59
N ALA A 99 -14.84 -6.86 -11.71
CA ALA A 99 -14.15 -8.15 -11.79
C ALA A 99 -14.63 -9.17 -10.76
N THR A 100 -15.90 -9.58 -10.76
CA THR A 100 -16.50 -10.51 -9.77
C THR A 100 -15.72 -11.80 -9.52
N ARG A 101 -15.19 -12.46 -10.56
CA ARG A 101 -14.51 -13.77 -10.42
C ARG A 101 -13.06 -13.70 -9.92
N LYS A 102 -12.39 -12.55 -10.03
CA LYS A 102 -10.96 -12.39 -9.70
C LYS A 102 -10.70 -11.35 -8.60
N ARG A 103 -11.74 -10.86 -7.91
CA ARG A 103 -11.62 -9.82 -6.88
C ARG A 103 -10.58 -10.16 -5.81
N PHE A 104 -10.69 -11.35 -5.20
CA PHE A 104 -9.78 -11.77 -4.12
C PHE A 104 -8.33 -11.89 -4.56
N LEU A 105 -8.09 -12.42 -5.77
CA LEU A 105 -6.74 -12.50 -6.34
C LEU A 105 -6.14 -11.11 -6.54
N LEU A 106 -6.92 -10.18 -7.10
CA LEU A 106 -6.48 -8.81 -7.35
C LEU A 106 -6.16 -8.08 -6.03
N MET A 107 -7.02 -8.20 -5.02
CA MET A 107 -6.80 -7.64 -3.68
C MET A 107 -5.57 -8.25 -3.00
N GLY A 108 -5.36 -9.56 -3.13
CA GLY A 108 -4.21 -10.27 -2.57
C GLY A 108 -2.88 -9.80 -3.18
N VAL A 109 -2.79 -9.78 -4.51
CA VAL A 109 -1.58 -9.29 -5.22
C VAL A 109 -1.27 -7.84 -4.84
N TYR A 110 -2.29 -6.99 -4.79
CA TYR A 110 -2.11 -5.59 -4.40
C TYR A 110 -1.61 -5.46 -2.96
N SER A 111 -2.15 -6.24 -2.02
CA SER A 111 -1.75 -6.21 -0.61
C SER A 111 -0.31 -6.68 -0.41
N ILE A 112 0.08 -7.77 -1.08
CA ILE A 112 1.44 -8.31 -1.03
C ILE A 112 2.44 -7.30 -1.61
N ALA A 113 2.16 -6.78 -2.81
CA ALA A 113 3.02 -5.80 -3.45
C ALA A 113 3.20 -4.54 -2.58
N SER A 114 2.11 -4.10 -1.93
CA SER A 114 2.13 -2.96 -1.01
C SER A 114 2.95 -3.26 0.25
N ALA A 115 2.75 -4.42 0.89
CA ALA A 115 3.50 -4.82 2.08
C ALA A 115 5.00 -4.89 1.81
N CYS A 116 5.41 -5.51 0.70
CA CYS A 116 6.81 -5.58 0.28
C CYS A 116 7.36 -4.19 -0.05
N GLY A 117 6.60 -3.37 -0.79
CA GLY A 117 7.01 -2.02 -1.18
C GLY A 117 7.24 -1.11 0.03
N PHE A 118 6.30 -1.06 0.97
CA PHE A 118 6.46 -0.27 2.19
C PHE A 118 7.51 -0.85 3.14
N GLY A 119 7.63 -2.18 3.23
CA GLY A 119 8.68 -2.82 4.01
C GLY A 119 10.08 -2.46 3.51
N TYR A 120 10.28 -2.50 2.19
CA TYR A 120 11.53 -2.04 1.57
C TYR A 120 11.80 -0.55 1.85
N LEU A 121 10.77 0.30 1.72
CA LEU A 121 10.91 1.74 1.99
C LEU A 121 11.17 2.05 3.47
N ALA A 122 10.69 1.23 4.40
CA ALA A 122 10.99 1.37 5.83
C ALA A 122 12.48 1.16 6.11
N LEU A 123 13.08 0.13 5.51
CA LEU A 123 14.52 -0.18 5.65
C LEU A 123 15.44 0.89 5.04
N ARG A 124 14.90 1.77 4.20
CA ARG A 124 15.62 2.84 3.50
C ARG A 124 15.15 4.24 3.92
N ALA A 125 14.42 4.34 5.03
CA ALA A 125 13.85 5.61 5.47
C ALA A 125 14.95 6.57 5.94
N GLU A 126 14.82 7.83 5.53
CA GLU A 126 15.82 8.86 5.79
C GLU A 126 15.62 9.53 7.15
N LEU A 127 14.38 9.51 7.66
CA LEU A 127 14.01 10.06 8.96
C LEU A 127 13.32 8.99 9.79
N ALA A 128 13.57 8.95 11.09
CA ALA A 128 12.89 8.04 12.02
C ALA A 128 11.35 8.20 12.01
N SER A 129 10.86 9.42 11.79
CA SER A 129 9.42 9.67 11.63
C SER A 129 8.86 9.06 10.34
N LEU A 130 9.62 9.09 9.25
CA LEU A 130 9.25 8.43 7.99
C LEU A 130 9.31 6.91 8.14
N GLU A 131 10.34 6.40 8.81
CA GLU A 131 10.47 4.98 9.13
C GLU A 131 9.23 4.47 9.87
N ALA A 132 8.83 5.15 10.95
CA ALA A 132 7.64 4.78 11.72
C ALA A 132 6.36 4.74 10.87
N ILE A 133 6.17 5.71 9.97
CA ILE A 133 5.05 5.73 9.02
C ILE A 133 5.14 4.52 8.07
N ARG A 134 6.31 4.26 7.48
CA ARG A 134 6.51 3.16 6.52
C ARG A 134 6.35 1.78 7.15
N VAL A 135 6.87 1.59 8.37
CA VAL A 135 6.66 0.37 9.16
C VAL A 135 5.18 0.18 9.43
N THR A 136 4.47 1.22 9.86
CA THR A 136 3.01 1.17 10.09
C THR A 136 2.27 0.77 8.82
N GLN A 137 2.60 1.35 7.67
CA GLN A 137 2.02 0.98 6.38
C GLN A 137 2.31 -0.49 6.02
N ALA A 138 3.56 -0.93 6.18
CA ALA A 138 3.96 -2.31 5.91
C ALA A 138 3.21 -3.31 6.80
N SER A 139 3.09 -3.02 8.10
CA SER A 139 2.35 -3.83 9.04
C SER A 139 0.87 -3.92 8.67
N ILE A 140 0.22 -2.79 8.38
CA ILE A 140 -1.19 -2.75 7.97
C ILE A 140 -1.42 -3.58 6.69
N CYS A 141 -0.56 -3.42 5.69
CA CYS A 141 -0.63 -4.22 4.46
C CYS A 141 -0.36 -5.72 4.71
N GLY A 142 0.56 -6.04 5.62
CA GLY A 142 0.83 -7.42 6.05
C GLY A 142 -0.38 -8.06 6.73
N PHE A 143 -1.01 -7.36 7.67
CA PHE A 143 -2.26 -7.82 8.32
C PHE A 143 -3.39 -7.99 7.31
N LEU A 144 -3.55 -7.05 6.38
CA LEU A 144 -4.56 -7.15 5.30
C LEU A 144 -4.30 -8.37 4.41
N THR A 145 -3.04 -8.64 4.07
CA THR A 145 -2.64 -9.83 3.31
C THR A 145 -3.00 -11.10 4.06
N ALA A 146 -2.63 -11.20 5.34
CA ALA A 146 -2.94 -12.36 6.18
C ALA A 146 -4.46 -12.59 6.29
N TYR A 147 -5.23 -11.51 6.46
CA TYR A 147 -6.68 -11.56 6.49
C TYR A 147 -7.29 -12.09 5.19
N LEU A 148 -6.83 -11.60 4.03
CA LEU A 148 -7.31 -12.04 2.71
C LEU A 148 -6.94 -13.51 2.44
N CYS A 149 -5.75 -13.95 2.85
CA CYS A 149 -5.34 -15.36 2.77
C CYS A 149 -6.26 -16.24 3.63
N PHE A 150 -6.54 -15.83 4.87
CA PHE A 150 -7.42 -16.57 5.77
C PHE A 150 -8.85 -16.70 5.22
N GLN A 151 -9.42 -15.60 4.69
CA GLN A 151 -10.74 -15.62 4.06
C GLN A 151 -10.78 -16.52 2.83
N SER A 152 -9.72 -16.50 2.01
CA SER A 152 -9.60 -17.37 0.84
C SER A 152 -9.56 -18.85 1.24
N LEU A 153 -8.76 -19.21 2.24
CA LEU A 153 -8.70 -20.58 2.78
C LEU A 153 -10.06 -21.05 3.32
N LYS A 154 -10.77 -20.18 4.06
CA LYS A 154 -12.10 -20.48 4.61
C LYS A 154 -13.13 -20.73 3.50
N SER A 155 -13.12 -19.92 2.45
CA SER A 155 -14.01 -20.11 1.29
C SER A 155 -13.73 -21.42 0.54
N TRP A 156 -12.46 -21.80 0.42
CA TRP A 156 -12.04 -23.05 -0.22
C TRP A 156 -12.47 -24.28 0.59
N GLN A 157 -12.27 -24.26 1.90
CA GLN A 157 -12.73 -25.32 2.82
C GLN A 157 -14.25 -25.49 2.81
N ALA A 158 -15.01 -24.39 2.71
CA ALA A 158 -16.46 -24.45 2.60
C ALA A 158 -16.90 -25.11 1.28
N SER A 159 -16.19 -24.85 0.18
CA SER A 159 -16.48 -25.42 -1.13
C SER A 159 -16.14 -26.91 -1.25
N THR A 160 -15.11 -27.40 -0.54
CA THR A 160 -14.72 -28.84 -0.56
C THR A 160 -15.62 -29.69 0.34
N ARG A 161 -16.19 -29.11 1.40
CA ARG A 161 -17.12 -29.80 2.30
C ARG A 161 -18.52 -30.03 1.67
N SER A 162 -18.88 -29.27 0.63
CA SER A 162 -20.15 -29.44 -0.11
C SER A 162 -20.10 -30.46 -1.25
N THR A 163 -18.91 -30.93 -1.65
CA THR A 163 -18.70 -31.86 -2.78
C THR A 163 -18.42 -33.30 -2.38
N THR A 164 -18.48 -33.63 -1.09
CA THR A 164 -18.39 -35.02 -0.61
C THR A 164 -19.79 -35.64 -0.71
N PRO A 165 -20.07 -36.57 -1.65
CA PRO A 165 -21.32 -37.31 -1.63
C PRO A 165 -21.31 -38.25 -0.42
N ARG A 166 -22.44 -38.30 0.30
CA ARG A 166 -22.72 -39.37 1.26
C ARG A 166 -22.96 -40.69 0.53
#